data_AF-A0A7Y8PNP1-F1
#
_entry.id   AF-A0A7Y8PNP1-F1
#
_cell.length_a   1.000
_cell.length_b   1.000
_cell.length_c   1.000
_cell.angle_alpha   90.00
_cell.angle_beta   90.00
_cell.angle_gamma   90.00
#
_symmetry.space_group_name_H-M   'P 1'
#
loop_
_entity.id
_entity.type
_entity.pdbx_description
1 polymer ?
#
loop_
_entity_poly.entity_id
_entity_poly.type
_entity_poly.pdbx_seq_one_letter_code
_entity_poly.pdbx_strand_id
1 'polypeptide(L)'
;MESALDKHYKNYTVVAGLAAFYAVANCLVPFGEKYRNQAKFLNNSDRDELKEKSGLSAFQNHLTEKVVGDVTYKIKASNFNKANYVLKQTVEKLNNVHNGFTDLKLNIDKQVVVTKQEIDSEYLDLVQSLKTMIDKNIQDFERETRQEVYQRIEGNISNDDFKSTLKLKIDTNLKKVSNDLVAGFKKETSQFDENLKQKLQKLSSRLASIQNNFKSENVAGLDNNVSLKFDINSGINKMGLLGVGIGVGAAMWWNPVGWGAIALTAAGLLFSFAKAIWSFFDSDFKKAEQKKSVDKNLSNIVKELKKVAKENLSEVEEKIEPSLLDLKKKLNEPSNQITGLVQDIHQSIKMFNTLSNNISSAYGVK
;
A
#
# COMPACT_ATOMS: atom_id res chain seq x y z
N MET A 1 -34.46 6.59 50.78
CA MET A 1 -32.98 6.65 50.66
C MET A 1 -32.50 5.74 49.54
N GLU A 2 -32.93 4.49 49.52
CA GLU A 2 -32.63 3.52 48.45
C GLU A 2 -33.04 4.03 47.06
N SER A 3 -34.25 4.58 46.91
CA SER A 3 -34.72 5.21 45.66
C SER A 3 -33.94 6.44 45.21
N ALA A 4 -33.20 7.10 46.11
CA ALA A 4 -32.44 8.32 45.82
C ALA A 4 -30.95 8.02 45.52
N LEU A 5 -30.44 6.86 45.95
CA LEU A 5 -29.04 6.46 45.83
C LEU A 5 -28.82 5.34 44.79
N ASP A 6 -29.89 4.67 44.35
CA ASP A 6 -29.91 3.68 43.25
C ASP A 6 -28.72 2.69 43.32
N LYS A 7 -27.92 2.55 42.24
CA LYS A 7 -26.77 1.63 42.18
C LYS A 7 -25.66 1.92 43.20
N HIS A 8 -25.69 3.09 43.84
CA HIS A 8 -24.73 3.50 44.87
C HIS A 8 -25.20 3.16 46.29
N TYR A 9 -26.48 2.80 46.48
CA TYR A 9 -26.94 2.25 47.75
C TYR A 9 -26.38 0.85 47.95
N LYS A 10 -25.74 0.61 49.10
CA LYS A 10 -25.13 -0.68 49.42
C LYS A 10 -25.73 -1.33 50.65
N ASN A 11 -25.97 -0.56 51.72
CA ASN A 11 -26.56 -1.05 52.96
C ASN A 11 -26.97 0.11 53.88
N TYR A 12 -27.65 -0.20 55.00
CA TYR A 12 -27.94 0.73 56.09
C TYR A 12 -27.64 0.12 57.46
N THR A 13 -27.46 0.97 58.47
CA THR A 13 -27.37 0.57 59.88
C THR A 13 -28.24 1.51 60.70
N VAL A 14 -29.11 0.95 61.54
CA VAL A 14 -30.06 1.72 62.36
C VAL A 14 -29.45 1.93 63.74
N VAL A 15 -29.46 3.17 64.22
CA VAL A 15 -28.98 3.52 65.56
C VAL A 15 -29.99 4.43 66.25
N ALA A 16 -30.45 4.03 67.44
CA ALA A 16 -31.26 4.88 68.30
C ALA A 16 -30.35 5.85 69.08
N GLY A 17 -30.06 7.01 68.47
CA GLY A 17 -29.03 7.93 68.94
C GLY A 17 -29.13 8.35 70.42
N LEU A 18 -30.34 8.56 70.95
CA LEU A 18 -30.52 8.95 72.35
C LEU A 18 -30.16 7.81 73.33
N ALA A 19 -30.60 6.58 73.03
CA ALA A 19 -30.27 5.40 73.84
C ALA A 19 -28.77 5.09 73.77
N ALA A 20 -28.19 5.17 72.56
CA ALA A 20 -26.75 5.03 72.34
C ALA A 20 -25.94 6.06 73.13
N PHE A 21 -26.37 7.34 73.13
CA PHE A 21 -25.76 8.41 73.91
C PHE A 21 -25.75 8.10 75.41
N TYR A 22 -26.90 7.71 75.97
CA TYR A 22 -26.99 7.38 77.40
C TYR A 22 -26.22 6.11 77.76
N ALA A 23 -26.00 5.19 76.81
CA ALA A 23 -25.17 4.02 77.04
C ALA A 23 -23.68 4.36 77.25
N VAL A 24 -23.17 5.39 76.53
CA VAL A 24 -21.73 5.74 76.54
C VAL A 24 -21.38 7.00 77.33
N ALA A 25 -22.34 7.88 77.63
CA ALA A 25 -22.05 9.14 78.30
C ALA A 25 -21.53 8.89 79.73
N ASN A 26 -20.33 9.42 80.02
CA ASN A 26 -19.68 9.29 81.32
C ASN A 26 -19.49 10.64 82.03
N CYS A 27 -19.63 11.75 81.28
CA CYS A 27 -19.43 13.10 81.78
C CYS A 27 -20.72 13.92 81.60
N LEU A 28 -21.74 13.60 82.40
CA LEU A 28 -22.97 14.38 82.44
C LEU A 28 -22.94 15.34 83.61
N VAL A 29 -23.47 16.56 83.41
CA VAL A 29 -23.60 17.55 84.48
C VAL A 29 -24.40 16.94 85.64
N PRO A 30 -23.82 16.84 86.86
CA PRO A 30 -24.52 16.26 88.00
C PRO A 30 -25.85 16.96 88.23
N PHE A 31 -26.88 16.18 88.56
CA PHE A 31 -28.25 16.65 88.79
C PHE A 31 -28.96 17.33 87.60
N GLY A 32 -28.31 17.45 86.44
CA GLY A 32 -28.89 17.98 85.21
C GLY A 32 -29.91 17.02 84.57
N GLU A 33 -30.68 17.54 83.60
CA GLU A 33 -31.73 16.79 82.91
C GLU A 33 -31.21 15.49 82.26
N LYS A 34 -30.08 15.58 81.54
CA LYS A 34 -29.45 14.42 80.89
C LYS A 34 -28.95 13.39 81.90
N TYR A 35 -28.44 13.82 83.06
CA TYR A 35 -28.01 12.92 84.15
C TYR A 35 -29.19 12.13 84.72
N ARG A 36 -30.29 12.83 85.02
CA ARG A 36 -31.53 12.20 85.52
C ARG A 36 -32.14 11.27 84.47
N ASN A 37 -32.15 11.67 83.20
CA ASN A 37 -32.69 10.86 82.13
C ASN A 37 -31.81 9.63 81.89
N GLN A 38 -30.48 9.75 81.88
CA GLN A 38 -29.59 8.59 81.80
C GLN A 38 -29.87 7.58 82.93
N ALA A 39 -30.04 8.05 84.17
CA ALA A 39 -30.37 7.19 85.30
C ALA A 39 -31.67 6.39 85.08
N LYS A 40 -32.69 6.99 84.45
CA LYS A 40 -33.93 6.27 84.10
C LYS A 40 -33.72 5.15 83.09
N PHE A 41 -32.87 5.36 82.08
CA PHE A 41 -32.52 4.32 81.11
C PHE A 41 -31.70 3.20 81.77
N LEU A 42 -30.71 3.58 82.60
CA LEU A 42 -29.82 2.64 83.30
C LEU A 42 -30.50 1.82 84.40
N ASN A 43 -31.63 2.29 84.92
CA ASN A 43 -32.43 1.54 85.89
C ASN A 43 -33.13 0.31 85.27
N ASN A 44 -33.33 0.31 83.94
CA ASN A 44 -34.07 -0.74 83.24
C ASN A 44 -33.19 -1.62 82.35
N SER A 45 -32.02 -1.13 81.93
CA SER A 45 -31.04 -1.85 81.12
C SER A 45 -29.67 -1.31 81.44
N ASP A 46 -28.68 -2.18 81.64
CA ASP A 46 -27.32 -1.73 81.88
C ASP A 46 -26.72 -1.07 80.62
N ARG A 47 -25.50 -0.55 80.75
CA ARG A 47 -24.84 0.16 79.66
C ARG A 47 -24.60 -0.70 78.43
N ASP A 48 -24.26 -1.98 78.59
CA ASP A 48 -23.94 -2.85 77.46
C ASP A 48 -25.23 -3.33 76.79
N GLU A 49 -26.26 -3.63 77.56
CA GLU A 49 -27.60 -3.93 77.03
C GLU A 49 -28.19 -2.74 76.26
N LEU A 50 -27.99 -1.50 76.73
CA LEU A 50 -28.38 -0.29 75.99
C LEU A 50 -27.57 -0.09 74.70
N LYS A 51 -26.27 -0.43 74.67
CA LYS A 51 -25.46 -0.39 73.44
C LYS A 51 -26.00 -1.38 72.39
N GLU A 52 -26.36 -2.59 72.80
CA GLU A 52 -26.95 -3.60 71.91
C GLU A 52 -28.32 -3.16 71.41
N LYS A 53 -29.25 -2.83 72.31
CA LYS A 53 -30.64 -2.43 71.95
C LYS A 53 -30.69 -1.16 71.11
N SER A 54 -29.74 -0.24 71.31
CA SER A 54 -29.67 0.99 70.50
C SER A 54 -29.05 0.76 69.12
N GLY A 55 -28.52 -0.42 68.82
CA GLY A 55 -27.78 -0.71 67.58
C GLY A 55 -26.37 -0.12 67.57
N LEU A 56 -25.89 0.45 68.67
CA LEU A 56 -24.57 1.07 68.75
C LEU A 56 -23.45 0.05 68.58
N SER A 57 -23.57 -1.15 69.16
CA SER A 57 -22.58 -2.22 68.98
C SER A 57 -22.51 -2.69 67.52
N ALA A 58 -23.68 -2.89 66.88
CA ALA A 58 -23.76 -3.24 65.48
C ALA A 58 -23.14 -2.16 64.57
N PHE A 59 -23.34 -0.88 64.91
CA PHE A 59 -22.72 0.24 64.22
C PHE A 59 -21.20 0.30 64.43
N GLN A 60 -20.72 0.09 65.65
CA GLN A 60 -19.28 0.03 65.95
C GLN A 60 -18.62 -1.11 65.16
N ASN A 61 -19.19 -2.31 65.18
CA ASN A 61 -18.69 -3.45 64.41
C ASN A 61 -18.73 -3.18 62.90
N HIS A 62 -19.79 -2.53 62.40
CA HIS A 62 -19.85 -2.12 60.99
C HIS A 62 -18.73 -1.16 60.64
N LEU A 63 -18.46 -0.17 61.49
CA LEU A 63 -17.36 0.77 61.30
C LEU A 63 -16.00 0.06 61.32
N THR A 64 -15.73 -0.79 62.32
CA THR A 64 -14.41 -1.42 62.48
C THR A 64 -14.15 -2.51 61.45
N GLU A 65 -15.13 -3.37 61.14
CA GLU A 65 -14.94 -4.53 60.27
C GLU A 65 -15.22 -4.23 58.79
N LYS A 66 -16.22 -3.37 58.50
CA LYS A 66 -16.71 -3.18 57.13
C LYS A 66 -16.31 -1.84 56.53
N VAL A 67 -16.30 -0.75 57.30
CA VAL A 67 -15.89 0.58 56.79
C VAL A 67 -14.38 0.75 56.88
N VAL A 68 -13.80 0.60 58.07
CA VAL A 68 -12.36 0.69 58.34
C VAL A 68 -11.67 -0.64 58.02
N GLY A 69 -12.30 -1.79 58.24
CA GLY A 69 -11.65 -3.09 58.06
C GLY A 69 -11.01 -3.28 56.67
N ASP A 70 -9.80 -3.86 56.68
CA ASP A 70 -8.89 -4.07 55.54
C ASP A 70 -8.64 -2.82 54.66
N VAL A 71 -8.35 -1.67 55.30
CA VAL A 71 -7.96 -0.41 54.61
C VAL A 71 -6.87 -0.67 53.56
N THR A 72 -5.88 -1.50 53.88
CA THR A 72 -4.75 -1.81 52.99
C THR A 72 -5.22 -2.49 51.70
N TYR A 73 -6.11 -3.49 51.78
CA TYR A 73 -6.72 -4.09 50.60
C TYR A 73 -7.55 -3.08 49.82
N LYS A 74 -8.39 -2.28 50.48
CA LYS A 74 -9.26 -1.28 49.81
C LYS A 74 -8.46 -0.22 49.05
N ILE A 75 -7.37 0.29 49.64
CA ILE A 75 -6.47 1.24 48.98
C ILE A 75 -5.84 0.59 47.75
N LYS A 76 -5.30 -0.63 47.90
CA LYS A 76 -4.69 -1.34 46.78
C LYS A 76 -5.72 -1.66 45.68
N ALA A 77 -6.91 -2.15 46.01
CA ALA A 77 -8.00 -2.40 45.07
C ALA A 77 -8.39 -1.14 44.29
N SER A 78 -8.54 -0.02 44.99
CA SER A 78 -8.82 1.28 44.38
C SER A 78 -7.71 1.71 43.43
N ASN A 79 -6.44 1.57 43.83
CA ASN A 79 -5.28 1.91 42.99
C ASN A 79 -5.20 1.02 41.75
N PHE A 80 -5.42 -0.29 41.87
CA PHE A 80 -5.46 -1.21 40.73
C PHE A 80 -6.63 -0.91 39.79
N ASN A 81 -7.81 -0.60 40.32
CA ASN A 81 -8.96 -0.19 39.51
C ASN A 81 -8.68 1.11 38.72
N LYS A 82 -8.05 2.10 39.35
CA LYS A 82 -7.61 3.33 38.68
C LYS A 82 -6.58 3.04 37.58
N ALA A 83 -5.58 2.21 37.86
CA ALA A 83 -4.60 1.79 36.86
C ALA A 83 -5.26 1.06 35.68
N ASN A 84 -6.16 0.12 35.97
CA ASN A 84 -6.90 -0.62 34.96
C ASN A 84 -7.80 0.27 34.09
N TYR A 85 -8.44 1.27 34.70
CA TYR A 85 -9.21 2.28 33.97
C TYR A 85 -8.34 3.05 32.98
N VAL A 86 -7.16 3.51 33.41
CA VAL A 86 -6.20 4.19 32.51
C VAL A 86 -5.77 3.28 31.37
N LEU A 87 -5.48 2.00 31.63
CA LEU A 87 -5.11 1.04 30.58
C LEU A 87 -6.21 0.85 29.54
N LYS A 88 -7.47 0.72 29.97
CA LYS A 88 -8.61 0.60 29.04
C LYS A 88 -8.76 1.85 28.17
N GLN A 89 -8.63 3.03 28.77
CA GLN A 89 -8.64 4.30 28.03
C GLN A 89 -7.48 4.39 27.02
N THR A 90 -6.29 3.90 27.38
CA THR A 90 -5.15 3.80 26.44
C THR A 90 -5.44 2.84 25.30
N VAL A 91 -6.04 1.67 25.57
CA VAL A 91 -6.44 0.72 24.52
C VAL A 91 -7.46 1.32 23.55
N GLU A 92 -8.47 2.03 24.05
CA GLU A 92 -9.46 2.73 23.21
C GLU A 92 -8.79 3.75 22.29
N LYS A 93 -7.87 4.57 22.82
CA LYS A 93 -7.09 5.52 22.03
C LYS A 93 -6.22 4.81 20.97
N LEU A 94 -5.51 3.76 21.34
CA LEU A 94 -4.67 2.99 20.41
C LEU A 94 -5.49 2.30 19.32
N ASN A 95 -6.70 1.82 19.63
CA ASN A 95 -7.61 1.26 18.62
C ASN A 95 -8.01 2.31 17.57
N ASN A 96 -8.30 3.55 17.99
CA ASN A 96 -8.57 4.64 17.06
C ASN A 96 -7.35 4.94 16.17
N VAL A 97 -6.14 4.94 16.76
CA VAL A 97 -4.87 5.09 16.02
C VAL A 97 -4.68 3.97 15.01
N HIS A 98 -4.85 2.72 15.44
CA HIS A 98 -4.77 1.54 14.58
C HIS A 98 -5.73 1.63 13.38
N ASN A 99 -6.98 2.02 13.62
CA ASN A 99 -7.98 2.15 12.57
C ASN A 99 -7.61 3.25 11.56
N GLY A 100 -7.18 4.42 12.04
CA GLY A 100 -6.73 5.50 11.16
C GLY A 100 -5.56 5.08 10.26
N PHE A 101 -4.56 4.38 10.81
CA PHE A 101 -3.44 3.86 10.01
C PHE A 101 -3.82 2.73 9.06
N THR A 102 -4.81 1.91 9.43
CA THR A 102 -5.36 0.87 8.55
C THR A 102 -6.07 1.49 7.34
N ASP A 103 -6.91 2.50 7.56
CA ASP A 103 -7.60 3.23 6.49
C ASP A 103 -6.61 3.97 5.58
N LEU A 104 -5.57 4.56 6.18
CA LEU A 104 -4.49 5.18 5.42
C LEU A 104 -3.78 4.17 4.51
N LYS A 105 -3.44 2.99 5.04
CA LYS A 105 -2.83 1.90 4.27
C LYS A 105 -3.72 1.50 3.09
N LEU A 106 -5.01 1.30 3.33
CA LEU A 106 -5.97 0.92 2.28
C LEU A 106 -6.03 1.95 1.15
N ASN A 107 -6.00 3.24 1.49
CA ASN A 107 -5.98 4.31 0.49
C ASN A 107 -4.69 4.31 -0.33
N ILE A 108 -3.54 4.10 0.30
CA ILE A 108 -2.25 3.98 -0.40
C ILE A 108 -2.22 2.74 -1.30
N ASP A 109 -2.63 1.58 -0.78
CA ASP A 109 -2.71 0.32 -1.54
C ASP A 109 -3.56 0.49 -2.80
N LYS A 110 -4.71 1.15 -2.68
CA LYS A 110 -5.59 1.42 -3.82
C LYS A 110 -4.89 2.24 -4.89
N GLN A 111 -4.16 3.30 -4.53
CA GLN A 111 -3.44 4.11 -5.53
C GLN A 111 -2.29 3.35 -6.17
N VAL A 112 -1.55 2.55 -5.39
CA VAL A 112 -0.45 1.71 -5.89
C VAL A 112 -0.97 0.67 -6.88
N VAL A 113 -2.07 -0.03 -6.56
CA VAL A 113 -2.69 -1.01 -7.46
C VAL A 113 -3.14 -0.37 -8.76
N VAL A 114 -3.82 0.78 -8.69
CA VAL A 114 -4.26 1.51 -9.88
C VAL A 114 -3.06 1.90 -10.75
N THR A 115 -1.99 2.44 -10.17
CA THR A 115 -0.80 2.83 -10.95
C THR A 115 -0.11 1.63 -11.58
N LYS A 116 -0.07 0.46 -10.92
CA LYS A 116 0.46 -0.77 -11.52
C LYS A 116 -0.34 -1.20 -12.74
N GLN A 117 -1.66 -1.12 -12.68
CA GLN A 117 -2.53 -1.41 -13.82
C GLN A 117 -2.34 -0.41 -14.95
N GLU A 118 -2.19 0.89 -14.64
CA GLU A 118 -1.87 1.91 -15.64
C GLU A 118 -0.51 1.64 -16.32
N ILE A 119 0.49 1.18 -15.57
CA ILE A 119 1.81 0.79 -16.10
C ILE A 119 1.72 -0.46 -16.99
N ASP A 120 0.94 -1.46 -16.59
CA ASP A 120 0.73 -2.68 -17.38
C ASP A 120 0.03 -2.35 -18.71
N SER A 121 -0.97 -1.45 -18.68
CA SER A 121 -1.63 -0.95 -19.90
C SER A 121 -0.64 -0.23 -20.82
N GLU A 122 0.18 0.67 -20.27
CA GLU A 122 1.16 1.44 -21.03
C GLU A 122 2.20 0.53 -21.71
N TYR A 123 2.58 -0.56 -21.05
CA TYR A 123 3.47 -1.56 -21.63
C TYR A 123 2.84 -2.34 -22.79
N LEU A 124 1.56 -2.74 -22.64
CA LEU A 124 0.83 -3.39 -23.73
C LEU A 124 0.65 -2.46 -24.93
N ASP A 125 0.40 -1.18 -24.69
CA ASP A 125 0.30 -0.15 -25.72
C ASP A 125 1.63 0.02 -26.47
N LEU A 126 2.77 0.06 -25.77
CA LEU A 126 4.09 0.06 -26.40
C LEU A 126 4.29 -1.15 -27.31
N VAL A 127 4.03 -2.36 -26.81
CA VAL A 127 4.18 -3.60 -27.58
C VAL A 127 3.30 -3.58 -28.83
N GLN A 128 2.05 -3.13 -28.70
CA GLN A 128 1.12 -3.04 -29.82
C GLN A 128 1.54 -1.98 -30.85
N SER A 129 2.03 -0.82 -30.39
CA SER A 129 2.56 0.23 -31.26
C SER A 129 3.78 -0.25 -32.05
N LEU A 130 4.71 -0.96 -31.40
CA LEU A 130 5.88 -1.55 -32.06
C LEU A 130 5.46 -2.59 -33.11
N LYS A 131 4.54 -3.50 -32.80
CA LYS A 131 3.99 -4.48 -33.76
C LYS A 131 3.39 -3.79 -34.98
N THR A 132 2.54 -2.80 -34.74
CA THR A 132 1.85 -2.04 -35.79
C THR A 132 2.84 -1.29 -36.68
N MET A 133 3.86 -0.67 -36.08
CA MET A 133 4.91 0.05 -36.79
C MET A 133 5.76 -0.90 -37.65
N ILE A 134 6.14 -2.06 -37.12
CA ILE A 134 6.87 -3.11 -37.86
C ILE A 134 6.05 -3.60 -39.06
N ASP A 135 4.80 -3.99 -38.83
CA ASP A 135 3.94 -4.54 -39.87
C ASP A 135 3.71 -3.54 -40.99
N LYS A 136 3.50 -2.27 -40.65
CA LYS A 136 3.35 -1.18 -41.62
C LYS A 136 4.59 -1.04 -42.50
N ASN A 137 5.79 -0.97 -41.90
CA ASN A 137 7.03 -0.83 -42.65
C ASN A 137 7.30 -2.01 -43.59
N ILE A 138 6.98 -3.24 -43.16
CA ILE A 138 7.12 -4.44 -44.01
C ILE A 138 6.11 -4.43 -45.17
N GLN A 139 4.87 -4.02 -44.93
CA GLN A 139 3.85 -3.89 -45.98
C GLN A 139 4.21 -2.79 -46.99
N ASP A 140 4.73 -1.66 -46.51
CA ASP A 140 5.20 -0.56 -47.35
C ASP A 140 6.39 -1.02 -48.22
N PHE A 141 7.32 -1.80 -47.66
CA PHE A 141 8.39 -2.44 -48.44
C PHE A 141 7.87 -3.34 -49.55
N GLU A 142 6.90 -4.23 -49.26
CA GLU A 142 6.34 -5.13 -50.26
C GLU A 142 5.67 -4.35 -51.40
N ARG A 143 4.84 -3.36 -51.03
CA ARG A 143 4.09 -2.53 -51.97
C ARG A 143 5.01 -1.69 -52.85
N GLU A 144 5.94 -0.96 -52.26
CA GLU A 144 6.86 -0.07 -52.96
C GLU A 144 7.77 -0.88 -53.90
N THR A 145 8.35 -1.98 -53.43
CA THR A 145 9.22 -2.82 -54.26
C THR A 145 8.47 -3.44 -55.43
N ARG A 146 7.25 -3.98 -55.21
CA ARG A 146 6.42 -4.52 -56.28
C ARG A 146 6.10 -3.45 -57.33
N GLN A 147 5.64 -2.29 -56.89
CA GLN A 147 5.24 -1.20 -57.79
C GLN A 147 6.41 -0.71 -58.65
N GLU A 148 7.57 -0.44 -58.03
CA GLU A 148 8.74 0.07 -58.74
C GLU A 148 9.32 -0.93 -59.75
N VAL A 149 9.31 -2.23 -59.42
CA VAL A 149 9.80 -3.27 -60.33
C VAL A 149 8.80 -3.52 -61.47
N TYR A 150 7.49 -3.48 -61.19
CA TYR A 150 6.45 -3.67 -62.22
C TYR A 150 6.47 -2.56 -63.27
N GLN A 151 6.67 -1.31 -62.86
CA GLN A 151 6.85 -0.18 -63.78
C GLN A 151 8.03 -0.40 -64.74
N ARG A 152 9.11 -1.03 -64.27
CA ARG A 152 10.27 -1.36 -65.10
C ARG A 152 9.99 -2.54 -66.05
N ILE A 153 9.32 -3.59 -65.59
CA ILE A 153 8.90 -4.72 -66.44
C ILE A 153 7.99 -4.25 -67.59
N GLU A 154 7.10 -3.28 -67.35
CA GLU A 154 6.20 -2.74 -68.38
C GLU A 154 6.97 -2.15 -69.56
N GLY A 155 8.13 -1.53 -69.29
CA GLY A 155 9.10 -1.03 -70.28
C GLY A 155 9.83 -2.09 -71.10
N ASN A 156 9.50 -3.38 -70.96
CA ASN A 156 10.09 -4.49 -71.73
C ASN A 156 11.61 -4.65 -71.57
N ILE A 157 12.07 -4.65 -70.32
CA ILE A 157 13.48 -4.79 -69.95
C ILE A 157 14.02 -6.21 -70.17
N SER A 158 15.33 -6.31 -70.41
CA SER A 158 16.04 -7.59 -70.50
C SER A 158 16.03 -8.35 -69.16
N ASN A 159 16.39 -9.63 -69.17
CA ASN A 159 16.49 -10.41 -67.92
C ASN A 159 17.59 -9.88 -67.01
N ASP A 160 18.73 -9.45 -67.56
CA ASP A 160 19.83 -8.88 -66.77
C ASP A 160 19.42 -7.54 -66.14
N ASP A 161 18.72 -6.69 -66.91
CA ASP A 161 18.17 -5.43 -66.41
C ASP A 161 17.10 -5.67 -65.33
N PHE A 162 16.26 -6.69 -65.50
CA PHE A 162 15.28 -7.12 -64.50
C PHE A 162 15.95 -7.56 -63.21
N LYS A 163 16.92 -8.49 -63.28
CA LYS A 163 17.67 -8.99 -62.12
C LYS A 163 18.35 -7.83 -61.38
N SER A 164 19.03 -6.93 -62.11
CA SER A 164 19.71 -5.76 -61.56
C SER A 164 18.74 -4.71 -60.97
N THR A 165 17.58 -4.53 -61.58
CA THR A 165 16.54 -3.62 -61.07
C THR A 165 15.95 -4.16 -59.77
N LEU A 166 15.56 -5.44 -59.74
CA LEU A 166 14.95 -6.07 -58.57
C LEU A 166 15.92 -6.07 -57.38
N LYS A 167 17.18 -6.44 -57.64
CA LYS A 167 18.36 -6.27 -56.79
C LYS A 167 18.38 -4.90 -56.10
N LEU A 168 18.46 -3.86 -56.93
CA LEU A 168 18.66 -2.49 -56.47
C LEU A 168 17.46 -1.98 -55.67
N LYS A 169 16.23 -2.31 -56.10
CA LYS A 169 15.00 -1.88 -55.43
C LYS A 169 14.78 -2.57 -54.10
N ILE A 170 15.05 -3.86 -53.99
CA ILE A 170 15.06 -4.58 -52.71
C ILE A 170 16.04 -3.92 -51.74
N ASP A 171 17.31 -3.72 -52.14
CA ASP A 171 18.33 -3.11 -51.28
C ASP A 171 17.96 -1.69 -50.82
N THR A 172 17.39 -0.90 -51.73
CA THR A 172 16.98 0.48 -51.44
C THR A 172 15.81 0.51 -50.47
N ASN A 173 14.79 -0.30 -50.69
CA ASN A 173 13.57 -0.28 -49.87
C ASN A 173 13.82 -0.93 -48.49
N LEU A 174 14.75 -1.88 -48.38
CA LEU A 174 15.20 -2.39 -47.08
C LEU A 174 15.98 -1.36 -46.26
N LYS A 175 16.79 -0.50 -46.92
CA LYS A 175 17.42 0.65 -46.24
C LYS A 175 16.40 1.58 -45.65
N LYS A 176 15.33 1.84 -46.38
CA LYS A 176 14.20 2.62 -45.88
C LYS A 176 13.55 1.94 -44.67
N VAL A 177 13.18 0.65 -44.77
CA VAL A 177 12.63 -0.12 -43.63
C VAL A 177 13.52 -0.04 -42.40
N SER A 178 14.83 -0.29 -42.54
CA SER A 178 15.79 -0.21 -41.43
C SER A 178 15.75 1.16 -40.75
N ASN A 179 15.82 2.24 -41.52
CA ASN A 179 15.81 3.59 -40.97
C ASN A 179 14.48 3.92 -40.29
N ASP A 180 13.36 3.53 -40.91
CA ASP A 180 12.02 3.78 -40.39
C ASP A 180 11.74 2.96 -39.12
N LEU A 181 12.24 1.72 -39.04
CA LEU A 181 12.21 0.90 -37.84
C LEU A 181 13.03 1.54 -36.72
N VAL A 182 14.27 1.97 -36.98
CA VAL A 182 15.12 2.61 -35.97
C VAL A 182 14.47 3.89 -35.43
N ALA A 183 13.94 4.73 -36.32
CA ALA A 183 13.23 5.95 -35.93
C ALA A 183 11.93 5.65 -35.16
N GLY A 184 11.15 4.67 -35.62
CA GLY A 184 9.92 4.22 -35.00
C GLY A 184 10.14 3.68 -33.59
N PHE A 185 11.09 2.74 -33.42
CA PHE A 185 11.47 2.21 -32.10
C PHE A 185 11.83 3.33 -31.14
N LYS A 186 12.73 4.24 -31.53
CA LYS A 186 13.14 5.38 -30.70
C LYS A 186 11.95 6.23 -30.28
N LYS A 187 11.03 6.51 -31.21
CA LYS A 187 9.84 7.31 -30.94
C LYS A 187 8.92 6.61 -29.93
N GLU A 188 8.52 5.38 -30.20
CA GLU A 188 7.57 4.64 -29.35
C GLU A 188 8.14 4.42 -27.94
N THR A 189 9.42 4.08 -27.80
CA THR A 189 10.06 3.92 -26.48
C THR A 189 10.20 5.24 -25.72
N SER A 190 10.39 6.36 -26.42
CA SER A 190 10.47 7.69 -25.76
C SER A 190 9.09 8.14 -25.26
N GLN A 191 8.03 7.83 -26.02
CA GLN A 191 6.67 8.12 -25.61
C GLN A 191 6.25 7.26 -24.40
N PHE A 192 6.60 5.97 -24.41
CA PHE A 192 6.43 5.08 -23.26
C PHE A 192 7.11 5.61 -21.99
N ASP A 193 8.37 6.06 -22.11
CA ASP A 193 9.13 6.64 -20.99
C ASP A 193 8.44 7.89 -20.41
N GLU A 194 7.99 8.79 -21.26
CA GLU A 194 7.28 10.01 -20.84
C GLU A 194 5.94 9.69 -20.15
N ASN A 195 5.16 8.77 -20.72
CA ASN A 195 3.90 8.34 -20.12
C ASN A 195 4.12 7.69 -18.74
N LEU A 196 5.13 6.83 -18.61
CA LEU A 196 5.49 6.20 -17.34
C LEU A 196 5.89 7.25 -16.29
N LYS A 197 6.71 8.25 -16.65
CA LYS A 197 7.06 9.37 -15.77
C LYS A 197 5.82 10.10 -15.26
N GLN A 198 4.87 10.41 -16.14
CA GLN A 198 3.63 11.09 -15.76
C GLN A 198 2.78 10.27 -14.80
N LYS A 199 2.69 8.94 -15.00
CA LYS A 199 1.98 8.04 -14.06
C LYS A 199 2.63 8.03 -12.68
N LEU A 200 3.96 7.98 -12.61
CA LEU A 200 4.70 8.04 -11.35
C LEU A 200 4.53 9.39 -10.64
N GLN A 201 4.61 10.51 -11.37
CA GLN A 201 4.34 11.84 -10.81
C GLN A 201 2.93 11.93 -10.23
N LYS A 202 1.92 11.44 -10.96
CA LYS A 202 0.53 11.41 -10.52
C LYS A 202 0.36 10.58 -9.24
N LEU A 203 1.03 9.42 -9.14
CA LEU A 203 1.05 8.63 -7.92
C LEU A 203 1.67 9.41 -6.76
N SER A 204 2.81 10.09 -6.98
CA SER A 204 3.44 10.95 -5.98
C SER A 204 2.46 12.00 -5.45
N SER A 205 1.79 12.74 -6.35
CA SER A 205 0.82 13.76 -5.97
C SER A 205 -0.36 13.17 -5.19
N ARG A 206 -0.92 12.03 -5.63
CA ARG A 206 -2.02 11.34 -4.94
C ARG A 206 -1.64 10.94 -3.52
N LEU A 207 -0.44 10.39 -3.34
CA LEU A 207 0.05 9.95 -2.03
C LEU A 207 0.37 11.15 -1.12
N ALA A 208 0.94 12.23 -1.66
CA ALA A 208 1.12 13.48 -0.93
C ALA A 208 -0.23 14.08 -0.48
N SER A 209 -1.26 14.04 -1.33
CA SER A 209 -2.62 14.45 -0.95
C SER A 209 -3.21 13.55 0.13
N ILE A 210 -3.04 12.22 0.04
CA ILE A 210 -3.47 11.28 1.08
C ILE A 210 -2.80 11.60 2.41
N GLN A 211 -1.50 11.87 2.41
CA GLN A 211 -0.74 12.26 3.59
C GLN A 211 -1.23 13.59 4.18
N ASN A 212 -1.42 14.62 3.35
CA ASN A 212 -1.86 15.94 3.82
C ASN A 212 -3.30 15.93 4.35
N ASN A 213 -4.15 15.09 3.76
CA ASN A 213 -5.54 14.91 4.19
C ASN A 213 -5.65 13.94 5.38
N PHE A 214 -4.58 13.21 5.70
CA PHE A 214 -4.50 12.41 6.91
C PHE A 214 -4.38 13.33 8.13
N LYS A 215 -5.53 13.73 8.67
CA LYS A 215 -5.60 14.52 9.89
C LYS A 215 -5.42 13.60 11.09
N SER A 216 -4.26 13.68 11.73
CA SER A 216 -4.00 13.06 13.04
C SER A 216 -4.98 13.54 14.12
N GLU A 217 -5.53 14.75 13.98
CA GLU A 217 -6.54 15.34 14.87
C GLU A 217 -7.87 14.55 14.94
N ASN A 218 -8.23 13.80 13.89
CA ASN A 218 -9.44 12.95 13.88
C ASN A 218 -9.20 11.56 14.50
N VAL A 219 -7.94 11.25 14.83
CA VAL A 219 -7.56 10.04 15.53
C VAL A 219 -7.59 10.35 17.02
N ALA A 220 -8.76 10.17 17.64
CA ALA A 220 -8.97 10.45 19.06
C ALA A 220 -7.91 9.72 19.93
N GLY A 221 -6.92 10.47 20.43
CA GLY A 221 -5.81 9.94 21.22
C GLY A 221 -4.40 10.42 20.85
N LEU A 222 -4.22 11.11 19.72
CA LEU A 222 -2.95 11.73 19.31
C LEU A 222 -3.07 13.26 19.29
N ASP A 223 -2.38 13.93 20.21
CA ASP A 223 -2.31 15.41 20.29
C ASP A 223 -1.16 15.99 19.42
N ASN A 224 -0.42 15.12 18.73
CA ASN A 224 0.79 15.48 18.00
C ASN A 224 0.57 15.43 16.50
N ASN A 225 1.18 16.38 15.79
CA ASN A 225 1.39 16.37 14.35
C ASN A 225 2.24 15.15 13.94
N VAL A 226 1.61 13.98 13.77
CA VAL A 226 2.29 12.81 13.23
C VAL A 226 2.58 13.07 11.76
N SER A 227 3.78 13.58 11.48
CA SER A 227 4.25 13.77 10.11
C SER A 227 4.63 12.40 9.54
N LEU A 228 3.70 11.79 8.79
CA LEU A 228 4.01 10.60 8.02
C LEU A 228 4.85 11.01 6.82
N LYS A 229 6.16 11.04 6.97
CA LYS A 229 7.05 11.26 5.84
C LYS A 229 7.05 9.99 4.98
N PHE A 230 6.09 9.89 4.06
CA PHE A 230 6.22 8.92 2.99
C PHE A 230 7.33 9.41 2.08
N ASP A 231 8.47 8.72 2.11
CA ASP A 231 9.59 9.08 1.25
C ASP A 231 9.39 8.56 -0.18
N ILE A 232 8.21 8.85 -0.73
CA ILE A 232 7.87 8.58 -2.13
C ILE A 232 8.65 9.52 -3.04
N ASN A 233 8.96 10.73 -2.54
CA ASN A 233 9.80 11.68 -3.25
C ASN A 233 11.25 11.23 -3.31
N SER A 234 11.86 10.51 -2.35
CA SER A 234 13.21 9.96 -2.58
C SER A 234 13.19 8.74 -3.50
N GLY A 235 12.13 7.93 -3.52
CA GLY A 235 11.94 6.87 -4.51
C GLY A 235 11.76 7.41 -5.93
N ILE A 236 10.89 8.40 -6.11
CA ILE A 236 10.52 8.97 -7.41
C ILE A 236 11.50 10.06 -7.88
N ASN A 237 12.08 10.90 -7.00
CA ASN A 237 13.20 11.78 -7.38
C ASN A 237 14.48 10.98 -7.63
N LYS A 238 14.71 9.81 -7.02
CA LYS A 238 15.80 8.91 -7.46
C LYS A 238 15.49 8.22 -8.80
N MET A 239 14.22 7.94 -9.10
CA MET A 239 13.80 7.41 -10.40
C MET A 239 13.77 8.47 -11.51
N GLY A 240 13.61 9.76 -11.18
CA GLY A 240 13.45 10.85 -12.14
C GLY A 240 14.70 11.70 -12.43
N LEU A 241 15.79 11.58 -11.65
CA LEU A 241 16.98 12.45 -11.78
C LEU A 241 18.33 11.75 -11.92
N LEU A 242 18.40 10.42 -12.01
CA LEU A 242 19.68 9.71 -12.14
C LEU A 242 19.81 8.99 -13.49
N GLY A 243 20.50 9.66 -14.40
CA GLY A 243 21.25 9.02 -15.48
C GLY A 243 22.39 8.10 -15.01
N VAL A 244 22.40 7.64 -13.75
CA VAL A 244 23.34 6.64 -13.23
C VAL A 244 22.69 5.89 -12.06
N GLY A 245 22.34 4.63 -12.29
CA GLY A 245 22.28 3.55 -11.28
C GLY A 245 21.53 3.79 -9.97
N ILE A 246 20.48 3.00 -9.71
CA ILE A 246 20.24 2.57 -8.34
C ILE A 246 21.41 1.63 -7.99
N GLY A 247 22.07 1.91 -6.86
CA GLY A 247 23.30 1.24 -6.42
C GLY A 247 23.24 -0.29 -6.57
N VAL A 248 24.39 -0.82 -6.98
CA VAL A 248 24.72 -2.23 -7.26
C VAL A 248 24.20 -2.75 -8.60
N GLY A 249 25.00 -2.49 -9.65
CA GLY A 249 25.25 -3.43 -10.74
C GLY A 249 24.14 -3.67 -11.77
N ALA A 250 24.39 -3.17 -12.98
CA ALA A 250 23.79 -3.54 -14.27
C ALA A 250 22.47 -2.88 -14.72
N ALA A 251 22.58 -2.21 -15.87
CA ALA A 251 21.55 -1.89 -16.87
C ALA A 251 20.39 -0.96 -16.50
N MET A 252 20.48 0.29 -16.97
CA MET A 252 19.33 1.19 -17.13
C MET A 252 18.47 0.71 -18.31
N TRP A 253 17.30 0.14 -18.02
CA TRP A 253 16.32 -0.27 -19.03
C TRP A 253 15.73 0.90 -19.83
N TRP A 254 15.82 2.12 -19.31
CA TRP A 254 15.39 3.36 -19.97
C TRP A 254 16.50 4.09 -20.73
N ASN A 255 17.71 3.53 -20.88
CA ASN A 255 18.77 4.23 -21.59
C ASN A 255 18.44 4.32 -23.10
N PRO A 256 18.29 5.53 -23.68
CA PRO A 256 18.04 5.70 -25.11
C PRO A 256 19.10 5.02 -26.00
N VAL A 257 20.32 4.85 -25.48
CA VAL A 257 21.42 4.13 -26.15
C VAL A 257 21.12 2.62 -26.25
N GLY A 258 20.47 2.03 -25.25
CA GLY A 258 20.08 0.61 -25.26
C GLY A 258 18.99 0.32 -26.29
N TRP A 259 17.99 1.20 -26.39
CA TRP A 259 16.95 1.12 -27.42
C TRP A 259 17.50 1.30 -28.84
N GLY A 260 18.45 2.23 -29.01
CA GLY A 260 19.16 2.40 -30.28
C GLY A 260 19.93 1.15 -30.71
N ALA A 261 20.62 0.48 -29.78
CA ALA A 261 21.36 -0.74 -30.08
C ALA A 261 20.43 -1.89 -30.51
N ILE A 262 19.30 -2.09 -29.81
CA ILE A 262 18.33 -3.14 -30.16
C ILE A 262 17.72 -2.88 -31.55
N ALA A 263 17.35 -1.63 -31.83
CA ALA A 263 16.79 -1.27 -33.14
C ALA A 263 17.81 -1.45 -34.28
N LEU A 264 19.10 -1.13 -34.04
CA LEU A 264 20.18 -1.34 -35.01
C LEU A 264 20.46 -2.83 -35.26
N THR A 265 20.44 -3.66 -34.22
CA THR A 265 20.59 -5.13 -34.36
C THR A 265 19.44 -5.72 -35.16
N ALA A 266 18.19 -5.37 -34.82
CA ALA A 266 17.01 -5.85 -35.55
C ALA A 266 17.05 -5.44 -37.04
N ALA A 267 17.39 -4.18 -37.31
CA ALA A 267 17.56 -3.68 -38.67
C ALA A 267 18.68 -4.41 -39.44
N GLY A 268 19.84 -4.64 -38.81
CA GLY A 268 20.96 -5.37 -39.40
C GLY A 268 20.65 -6.83 -39.74
N LEU A 269 19.87 -7.51 -38.89
CA LEU A 269 19.39 -8.87 -39.15
C LEU A 269 18.44 -8.90 -40.35
N LEU A 270 17.46 -7.99 -40.42
CA LEU A 270 16.52 -7.90 -41.54
C LEU A 270 17.24 -7.69 -42.90
N PHE A 271 18.27 -6.85 -42.92
CA PHE A 271 19.13 -6.67 -44.09
C PHE A 271 19.91 -7.90 -44.51
N SER A 272 20.47 -8.61 -43.53
CA SER A 272 21.31 -9.79 -43.77
C SER A 272 20.48 -10.94 -44.34
N PHE A 273 19.27 -11.14 -43.82
CA PHE A 273 18.33 -12.15 -44.33
C PHE A 273 17.84 -11.84 -45.73
N ALA A 274 17.51 -10.59 -46.02
CA ALA A 274 17.11 -10.23 -47.37
C ALA A 274 18.24 -10.39 -48.40
N LYS A 275 19.52 -10.21 -47.99
CA LYS A 275 20.69 -10.54 -48.83
C LYS A 275 20.87 -12.04 -49.09
N ALA A 276 20.42 -12.92 -48.21
CA ALA A 276 20.50 -14.37 -48.43
C ALA A 276 19.50 -14.89 -49.49
N ILE A 277 18.40 -14.16 -49.72
CA ILE A 277 17.31 -14.53 -50.64
C ILE A 277 17.67 -14.25 -52.13
N TRP A 278 18.89 -13.78 -52.38
CA TRP A 278 19.38 -13.45 -53.72
C TRP A 278 19.61 -14.66 -54.61
N SER A 279 19.81 -15.83 -54.00
CA SER A 279 19.98 -17.10 -54.70
C SER A 279 18.72 -17.56 -55.45
N PHE A 280 17.55 -16.93 -55.22
CA PHE A 280 16.29 -17.31 -55.86
C PHE A 280 16.00 -16.61 -57.21
N PHE A 281 16.89 -15.74 -57.70
CA PHE A 281 16.63 -14.90 -58.88
C PHE A 281 17.21 -15.43 -60.20
N ASP A 282 17.46 -16.74 -60.36
CA ASP A 282 18.38 -17.21 -61.41
C ASP A 282 17.80 -17.59 -62.78
N SER A 283 16.49 -17.57 -63.00
CA SER A 283 15.90 -18.07 -64.26
C SER A 283 15.60 -17.00 -65.32
N ASP A 284 15.65 -17.40 -66.59
CA ASP A 284 15.25 -16.60 -67.75
C ASP A 284 13.74 -16.52 -67.90
N PHE A 285 13.21 -15.33 -68.19
CA PHE A 285 11.77 -15.10 -68.10
C PHE A 285 11.20 -14.21 -69.21
N LYS A 286 9.97 -14.51 -69.65
CA LYS A 286 9.10 -13.58 -70.38
C LYS A 286 8.41 -12.62 -69.39
N LYS A 287 7.85 -11.48 -69.85
CA LYS A 287 7.21 -10.45 -68.98
C LYS A 287 6.28 -11.00 -67.88
N ALA A 288 5.41 -11.95 -68.20
CA ALA A 288 4.49 -12.55 -67.24
C ALA A 288 5.20 -13.40 -66.16
N GLU A 289 6.29 -14.07 -66.54
CA GLU A 289 7.11 -14.86 -65.62
C GLU A 289 7.98 -13.95 -64.73
N GLN A 290 8.45 -12.80 -65.24
CA GLN A 290 9.13 -11.78 -64.44
C GLN A 290 8.23 -11.26 -63.32
N LYS A 291 6.97 -10.90 -63.61
CA LYS A 291 6.00 -10.47 -62.56
C LYS A 291 5.74 -11.58 -61.53
N LYS A 292 5.54 -12.82 -61.97
CA LYS A 292 5.35 -13.99 -61.09
C LYS A 292 6.58 -14.25 -60.19
N SER A 293 7.79 -14.05 -60.73
CA SER A 293 9.04 -14.17 -59.99
C SER A 293 9.16 -13.11 -58.90
N VAL A 294 8.81 -11.85 -59.19
CA VAL A 294 8.75 -10.77 -58.19
C VAL A 294 7.78 -11.13 -57.07
N ASP A 295 6.56 -11.55 -57.37
CA ASP A 295 5.57 -11.87 -56.33
C ASP A 295 6.02 -13.02 -55.42
N LYS A 296 6.58 -14.09 -56.00
CA LYS A 296 7.08 -15.23 -55.23
C LYS A 296 8.25 -14.82 -54.31
N ASN A 297 9.19 -14.06 -54.85
CA ASN A 297 10.38 -13.65 -54.11
C ASN A 297 10.06 -12.61 -53.03
N LEU A 298 9.23 -11.61 -53.34
CA LEU A 298 8.78 -10.64 -52.34
C LEU A 298 7.98 -11.29 -51.23
N SER A 299 7.09 -12.24 -51.53
CA SER A 299 6.35 -12.97 -50.51
C SER A 299 7.27 -13.73 -49.55
N ASN A 300 8.34 -14.36 -50.06
CA ASN A 300 9.33 -15.04 -49.24
C ASN A 300 10.13 -14.06 -48.37
N ILE A 301 10.58 -12.94 -48.94
CA ILE A 301 11.28 -11.88 -48.18
C ILE A 301 10.38 -11.35 -47.06
N VAL A 302 9.13 -11.02 -47.35
CA VAL A 302 8.15 -10.52 -46.36
C VAL A 302 7.93 -11.51 -45.23
N LYS A 303 7.81 -12.82 -45.52
CA LYS A 303 7.67 -13.86 -44.49
C LYS A 303 8.87 -13.89 -43.54
N GLU A 304 10.08 -13.85 -44.07
CA GLU A 304 11.30 -13.84 -43.25
C GLU A 304 11.45 -12.54 -42.47
N LEU A 305 11.16 -11.39 -43.08
CA LEU A 305 11.17 -10.09 -42.38
C LEU A 305 10.21 -10.10 -41.18
N LYS A 306 8.99 -10.64 -41.35
CA LYS A 306 8.03 -10.76 -40.25
C LYS A 306 8.52 -11.69 -39.14
N LYS A 307 9.16 -12.81 -39.50
CA LYS A 307 9.73 -13.76 -38.54
C LYS A 307 10.82 -13.10 -37.69
N VAL A 308 11.82 -12.50 -38.34
CA VAL A 308 12.92 -11.81 -37.67
C VAL A 308 12.41 -10.66 -36.82
N ALA A 309 11.45 -9.88 -37.30
CA ALA A 309 10.89 -8.78 -36.53
C ALA A 309 10.14 -9.25 -35.27
N LYS A 310 9.43 -10.39 -35.35
CA LYS A 310 8.78 -11.02 -34.19
C LYS A 310 9.80 -11.49 -33.15
N GLU A 311 10.87 -12.15 -33.58
CA GLU A 311 11.95 -12.62 -32.70
C GLU A 311 12.63 -11.43 -31.97
N ASN A 312 12.98 -10.38 -32.70
CA ASN A 312 13.57 -9.16 -32.11
C ASN A 312 12.62 -8.45 -31.14
N LEU A 313 11.31 -8.45 -31.41
CA LEU A 313 10.34 -7.88 -30.48
C LEU A 313 10.24 -8.71 -29.19
N SER A 314 10.33 -10.03 -29.27
CA SER A 314 10.39 -10.90 -28.08
C SER A 314 11.60 -10.56 -27.20
N GLU A 315 12.77 -10.32 -27.80
CA GLU A 315 13.96 -9.90 -27.05
C GLU A 315 13.83 -8.52 -26.40
N VAL A 316 13.02 -7.63 -26.99
CA VAL A 316 12.67 -6.33 -26.38
C VAL A 316 11.79 -6.56 -25.16
N GLU A 317 10.75 -7.38 -25.29
CA GLU A 317 9.84 -7.72 -24.21
C GLU A 317 10.60 -8.34 -23.02
N GLU A 318 11.48 -9.32 -23.27
CA GLU A 318 12.34 -9.97 -22.25
C GLU A 318 13.24 -9.01 -21.47
N LYS A 319 13.63 -7.87 -22.07
CA LYS A 319 14.45 -6.83 -21.40
C LYS A 319 13.61 -5.85 -20.59
N ILE A 320 12.37 -5.58 -21.01
CA ILE A 320 11.47 -4.64 -20.34
C ILE A 320 10.77 -5.28 -19.14
N GLU A 321 10.22 -6.48 -19.31
CA GLU A 321 9.37 -7.13 -18.30
C GLU A 321 10.02 -7.23 -16.92
N PRO A 322 11.30 -7.67 -16.76
CA PRO A 322 11.93 -7.77 -15.46
C PRO A 322 12.06 -6.42 -14.76
N SER A 323 12.34 -5.37 -15.54
CA SER A 323 12.48 -4.00 -15.05
C SER A 323 11.14 -3.41 -14.61
N LEU A 324 10.08 -3.70 -15.37
CA LEU A 324 8.71 -3.35 -15.01
C LEU A 324 8.29 -4.04 -13.70
N LEU A 325 8.65 -5.31 -13.52
CA LEU A 325 8.41 -6.05 -12.29
C LEU A 325 9.15 -5.44 -11.10
N ASP A 326 10.41 -5.05 -11.25
CA ASP A 326 11.17 -4.39 -10.19
C ASP A 326 10.57 -3.03 -9.81
N LEU A 327 10.20 -2.22 -10.81
CA LEU A 327 9.47 -0.96 -10.59
C LEU A 327 8.18 -1.21 -9.79
N LYS A 328 7.35 -2.17 -10.21
CA LYS A 328 6.11 -2.53 -9.51
C LYS A 328 6.36 -3.04 -8.08
N LYS A 329 7.49 -3.70 -7.80
CA LYS A 329 7.88 -4.07 -6.43
C LYS A 329 8.21 -2.84 -5.59
N LYS A 330 9.00 -1.91 -6.13
CA LYS A 330 9.35 -0.65 -5.45
C LYS A 330 8.14 0.22 -5.14
N LEU A 331 7.13 0.22 -6.01
CA LEU A 331 5.86 0.92 -5.76
C LEU A 331 5.11 0.45 -4.49
N ASN A 332 5.42 -0.73 -3.94
CA ASN A 332 4.83 -1.20 -2.67
C ASN A 332 5.49 -0.60 -1.43
N GLU A 333 6.67 0.01 -1.53
CA GLU A 333 7.45 0.48 -0.38
C GLU A 333 6.65 1.40 0.56
N PRO A 334 5.86 2.38 0.08
CA PRO A 334 5.06 3.24 0.96
C PRO A 334 4.02 2.45 1.77
N SER A 335 3.40 1.43 1.18
CA SER A 335 2.43 0.57 1.89
C SER A 335 3.11 -0.34 2.90
N ASN A 336 4.28 -0.89 2.55
CA ASN A 336 5.07 -1.74 3.45
C ASN A 336 5.49 -0.98 4.72
N GLN A 337 5.87 0.30 4.59
CA GLN A 337 6.20 1.15 5.73
C GLN A 337 5.01 1.32 6.70
N ILE A 338 3.78 1.51 6.20
CA ILE A 338 2.58 1.58 7.06
C ILE A 338 2.27 0.23 7.68
N THR A 339 2.51 -0.87 6.97
CA THR A 339 2.21 -2.22 7.45
C THR A 339 2.93 -2.51 8.78
N GLY A 340 4.22 -2.16 8.88
CA GLY A 340 4.98 -2.32 10.13
C GLY A 340 4.36 -1.50 11.27
N LEU A 341 4.01 -0.25 11.01
CA LEU A 341 3.39 0.63 12.02
C LEU A 341 2.03 0.08 12.52
N VAL A 342 1.17 -0.40 11.61
CA VAL A 342 -0.12 -1.01 11.97
C VAL A 342 0.09 -2.24 12.86
N GLN A 343 1.09 -3.08 12.54
CA GLN A 343 1.43 -4.27 13.33
C GLN A 343 1.95 -3.90 14.72
N ASP A 344 2.80 -2.90 14.84
CA ASP A 344 3.35 -2.44 16.13
C ASP A 344 2.26 -1.88 17.06
N ILE A 345 1.32 -1.09 16.51
CA ILE A 345 0.17 -0.58 17.26
C ILE A 345 -0.72 -1.75 17.72
N HIS A 346 -1.00 -2.71 16.82
CA HIS A 346 -1.80 -3.88 17.14
C HIS A 346 -1.18 -4.73 18.25
N GLN A 347 0.15 -4.91 18.22
CA GLN A 347 0.87 -5.63 19.27
C GLN A 347 0.83 -4.89 20.60
N SER A 348 0.96 -3.56 20.57
CA SER A 348 0.83 -2.70 21.76
C SER A 348 -0.55 -2.83 22.41
N ILE A 349 -1.62 -2.83 21.60
CA ILE A 349 -3.00 -3.06 22.07
C ILE A 349 -3.11 -4.41 22.80
N LYS A 350 -2.54 -5.48 22.25
CA LYS A 350 -2.54 -6.82 22.90
C LYS A 350 -1.81 -6.81 24.24
N MET A 351 -0.66 -6.13 24.33
CA MET A 351 0.10 -6.02 25.58
C MET A 351 -0.69 -5.29 26.66
N PHE A 352 -1.32 -4.16 26.32
CA PHE A 352 -2.14 -3.40 27.27
C PHE A 352 -3.39 -4.16 27.73
N ASN A 353 -4.06 -4.88 26.83
CA ASN A 353 -5.17 -5.75 27.19
C ASN A 353 -4.74 -6.89 28.12
N THR A 354 -3.58 -7.50 27.85
CA THR A 354 -3.02 -8.55 28.73
C THR A 354 -2.72 -8.01 30.12
N LEU A 355 -2.11 -6.82 30.20
CA LEU A 355 -1.83 -6.16 31.47
C LEU A 355 -3.12 -5.81 32.23
N SER A 356 -4.13 -5.30 31.53
CA SER A 356 -5.46 -4.99 32.08
C SER A 356 -6.13 -6.24 32.68
N ASN A 357 -6.07 -7.36 31.96
CA ASN A 357 -6.62 -8.64 32.42
C ASN A 357 -5.86 -9.17 33.65
N ASN A 358 -4.54 -9.05 33.66
CA ASN A 358 -3.71 -9.47 34.80
C ASN A 358 -4.00 -8.64 36.05
N ILE A 359 -4.13 -7.32 35.92
CA ILE A 359 -4.51 -6.42 37.04
C ILE A 359 -5.91 -6.77 37.56
N SER A 360 -6.85 -7.02 36.66
CA SER A 360 -8.22 -7.38 37.03
C SER A 360 -8.27 -8.72 37.78
N SER A 361 -7.48 -9.69 37.34
CA SER A 361 -7.41 -11.03 37.94
C SER A 361 -6.68 -11.05 39.28
N ALA A 362 -5.64 -10.23 39.45
CA ALA A 362 -4.87 -10.14 40.68
C ALA A 362 -5.65 -9.58 41.88
N TYR A 363 -6.77 -8.89 41.63
CA TYR A 363 -7.61 -8.28 42.67
C TYR A 363 -9.07 -8.76 42.67
N GLY A 364 -9.46 -9.62 41.73
CA GLY A 364 -10.79 -10.22 41.65
C GLY A 364 -11.03 -11.36 42.65
N VAL A 365 -10.04 -11.74 43.45
CA VAL A 365 -10.13 -12.83 44.43
C VAL A 365 -10.09 -12.27 45.86
N LYS A 366 -11.26 -11.93 46.39
CA LYS A 366 -11.61 -12.04 47.81
C LYS A 366 -13.12 -12.16 47.96
#